data_AF-K0W197-F1
#
_entry.id   AF-K0W197-F1
#
_cell.length_a   1.000
_cell.length_b   1.000
_cell.length_c   1.000
_cell.angle_alpha   90.00
_cell.angle_beta   90.00
_cell.angle_gamma   90.00
#
_symmetry.space_group_name_H-M   'P 1'
#
loop_
_entity.id
_entity.type
_entity.pdbx_description
1 polymer ?
#
loop_
_entity_poly.entity_id
_entity_poly.type
_entity_poly.pdbx_seq_one_letter_code
_entity_poly.pdbx_strand_id
1 'polypeptide(L)'
;MMNFSYVLEDNIASWKTHESSKNYMASYVFDTQTTLFDFTKLWLSSDTNVLIVYGGYGIGKTSFSLNLLNHLTAQYQRGTFARIPIRIALGDLFHRHDTKSLICAALQGNDGGANVVNFTYNLFIQLVHQGHFLLILDGFDEMRHAMDVQSFDDTFSDMACLFEGKSKVVLLGRPDSFFSDDEEDRVFESIQRVGS
;
A
#
# COMPACT_ATOMS: atom_id res chain seq x y z
N MET A 1 -12.81 -20.17 -3.09
CA MET A 1 -12.10 -19.26 -2.16
C MET A 1 -11.00 -18.58 -2.95
N MET A 2 -10.79 -17.27 -2.79
CA MET A 2 -9.69 -16.55 -3.44
C MET A 2 -8.35 -17.11 -2.95
N ASN A 3 -7.40 -17.32 -3.86
CA ASN A 3 -6.08 -17.86 -3.53
C ASN A 3 -4.99 -16.83 -3.81
N PHE A 4 -4.32 -16.41 -2.74
CA PHE A 4 -3.26 -15.39 -2.75
C PHE A 4 -1.84 -15.99 -2.74
N SER A 5 -1.66 -17.30 -2.97
CA SER A 5 -0.33 -17.94 -2.94
C SER A 5 0.66 -17.25 -3.89
N TYR A 6 0.24 -16.88 -5.09
CA TYR A 6 1.10 -16.16 -6.03
C TYR A 6 1.50 -14.76 -5.55
N VAL A 7 0.64 -14.07 -4.78
CA VAL A 7 1.01 -12.80 -4.16
C VAL A 7 2.12 -13.00 -3.13
N LEU A 8 2.03 -14.06 -2.32
CA LEU A 8 3.04 -14.38 -1.31
C LEU A 8 4.36 -14.79 -1.96
N GLU A 9 4.32 -15.58 -3.03
CA GLU A 9 5.50 -15.93 -3.82
C GLU A 9 6.15 -14.70 -4.45
N ASP A 10 5.35 -13.81 -5.04
CA ASP A 10 5.82 -12.58 -5.65
C ASP A 10 6.46 -11.63 -4.63
N ASN A 11 5.88 -11.49 -3.43
CA ASN A 11 6.49 -10.70 -2.34
C ASN A 11 7.93 -11.15 -2.03
N ILE A 12 8.14 -12.47 -1.97
CA ILE A 12 9.47 -13.05 -1.68
C ILE A 12 10.41 -12.87 -2.88
N ALA A 13 9.90 -13.10 -4.10
CA ALA A 13 10.69 -12.98 -5.33
C ALA A 13 11.13 -11.53 -5.55
N SER A 14 10.20 -10.59 -5.49
CA SER A 14 10.42 -9.15 -5.64
C SER A 14 11.45 -8.62 -4.66
N TRP A 15 11.44 -9.06 -3.40
CA TRP A 15 12.51 -8.70 -2.46
C TRP A 15 13.86 -9.27 -2.89
N LYS A 16 13.94 -10.57 -3.18
CA LYS A 16 15.20 -11.26 -3.52
C LYS A 16 15.87 -10.70 -4.77
N THR A 17 15.10 -10.25 -5.75
CA THR A 17 15.61 -9.70 -7.01
C THR A 17 15.94 -8.22 -6.93
N HIS A 18 15.37 -7.50 -5.95
CA HIS A 18 15.65 -6.08 -5.75
C HIS A 18 17.08 -5.84 -5.27
N GLU A 19 17.73 -4.80 -5.79
CA GLU A 19 19.13 -4.46 -5.47
C GLU A 19 19.36 -4.23 -3.96
N SER A 20 18.37 -3.66 -3.28
CA SER A 20 18.44 -3.35 -1.85
C SER A 20 18.48 -4.60 -0.97
N SER A 21 18.16 -5.79 -1.47
CA SER A 21 18.23 -7.03 -0.68
C SER A 21 19.65 -7.38 -0.21
N LYS A 22 20.67 -6.94 -0.96
CA LYS A 22 22.08 -7.20 -0.62
C LYS A 22 22.60 -6.26 0.46
N ASN A 23 22.16 -5.00 0.43
CA ASN A 23 22.67 -3.91 1.27
C ASN A 23 21.52 -3.04 1.79
N TYR A 24 20.52 -3.66 2.41
CA TYR A 24 19.36 -2.92 2.91
C TYR A 24 19.78 -2.01 4.06
N MET A 25 19.48 -0.71 3.94
CA MET A 25 19.60 0.22 5.05
C MET A 25 18.21 0.54 5.60
N ALA A 26 18.07 0.43 6.91
CA ALA A 26 16.83 0.81 7.57
C ALA A 26 16.60 2.32 7.46
N SER A 27 15.40 2.70 7.04
CA SER A 27 14.91 4.08 7.14
C SER A 27 14.45 4.35 8.57
N TYR A 28 14.59 5.58 9.04
CA TYR A 28 14.20 6.02 10.38
C TYR A 28 13.06 7.04 10.28
N VAL A 29 12.18 7.04 11.29
CA VAL A 29 11.16 8.08 11.43
C VAL A 29 11.85 9.39 11.81
N PHE A 30 11.49 10.48 11.11
CA PHE A 30 12.11 11.79 11.27
C PHE A 30 12.11 12.24 12.73
N ASP A 31 13.24 12.79 13.18
CA ASP A 31 13.47 13.24 14.57
C ASP A 31 13.31 12.14 15.63
N THR A 32 13.46 10.87 15.24
CA THR A 32 13.48 9.74 16.17
C THR A 32 14.62 8.77 15.87
N GLN A 33 14.93 7.91 16.84
CA GLN A 33 15.82 6.77 16.65
C GLN A 33 15.05 5.49 16.30
N THR A 34 13.75 5.59 16.01
CA THR A 34 12.90 4.44 15.69
C THR A 34 13.00 4.13 14.21
N THR A 35 13.28 2.88 13.87
CA THR A 35 13.23 2.47 12.47
C THR A 35 11.79 2.56 11.97
N LEU A 36 11.61 2.95 10.71
CA LEU A 36 10.29 2.97 10.07
C LEU A 36 9.62 1.59 10.17
N PHE A 37 10.41 0.52 10.07
CA PHE A 37 9.93 -0.86 10.23
C PHE A 37 9.34 -1.13 11.62
N ASP A 38 10.04 -0.75 12.69
CA ASP A 38 9.55 -0.93 14.05
C ASP A 38 8.33 -0.05 14.34
N PHE A 39 8.34 1.18 13.82
CA PHE A 39 7.19 2.08 13.90
C PHE A 39 5.96 1.48 13.20
N THR A 40 6.13 0.93 12.00
CA THR A 40 5.03 0.27 11.28
C THR A 40 4.52 -0.96 12.04
N LYS A 41 5.38 -1.75 12.69
CA LYS A 41 4.93 -2.86 13.53
C LYS A 41 4.13 -2.41 14.75
N LEU A 42 4.52 -1.31 15.37
CA LEU A 42 3.75 -0.70 16.45
C LEU A 42 2.38 -0.23 15.94
N TRP A 43 2.35 0.50 14.82
CA TRP A 43 1.13 0.96 14.18
C TRP A 43 0.19 -0.17 13.74
N LEU A 44 0.73 -1.31 13.26
CA LEU A 44 -0.07 -2.49 12.92
C LEU A 44 -0.88 -3.03 14.11
N SER A 45 -0.43 -2.76 15.34
CA SER A 45 -1.09 -3.13 16.60
C SER A 45 -2.03 -2.06 17.15
N SER A 46 -2.08 -0.87 16.53
CA SER A 46 -2.98 0.24 16.90
C SER A 46 -4.36 0.09 16.24
N ASP A 47 -5.29 0.98 16.59
CA ASP A 47 -6.62 1.07 15.95
C ASP A 47 -6.64 1.94 14.69
N THR A 48 -5.54 2.61 14.33
CA THR A 48 -5.48 3.49 13.17
C THR A 48 -5.40 2.70 11.86
N ASN A 49 -6.30 2.94 10.90
CA ASN A 49 -6.36 2.17 9.65
C ASN A 49 -5.31 2.56 8.62
N VAL A 50 -4.83 3.80 8.64
CA VAL A 50 -3.90 4.33 7.63
C VAL A 50 -2.60 4.79 8.28
N LEU A 51 -1.48 4.41 7.67
CA LEU A 51 -0.16 4.95 7.96
C LEU A 51 0.36 5.63 6.69
N ILE A 52 0.61 6.92 6.78
CA ILE A 52 1.22 7.66 5.68
C ILE A 52 2.71 7.80 5.94
N VAL A 53 3.53 7.44 4.95
CA VAL A 53 4.97 7.56 5.01
C VAL A 53 5.44 8.46 3.87
N TYR A 54 5.97 9.61 4.25
CA TYR A 54 6.57 10.55 3.33
C TYR A 54 8.08 10.54 3.39
N GLY A 55 8.70 10.80 2.24
CA GLY A 55 10.02 11.39 2.20
C GLY A 55 10.58 11.46 0.79
N GLY A 56 11.78 12.04 0.66
CA GLY A 56 12.34 12.45 -0.63
C GLY A 56 12.60 11.34 -1.65
N TYR A 57 13.11 11.72 -2.81
CA TYR A 57 13.54 10.75 -3.82
C TYR A 57 14.71 9.89 -3.30
N GLY A 58 14.71 8.60 -3.63
CA GLY A 58 15.83 7.70 -3.31
C GLY A 58 16.01 7.34 -1.83
N ILE A 59 15.12 7.75 -0.92
CA ILE A 59 15.26 7.45 0.52
C ILE A 59 14.91 5.99 0.91
N GLY A 60 14.55 5.17 -0.08
CA GLY A 60 14.28 3.75 0.13
C GLY A 60 12.83 3.39 0.48
N LYS A 61 11.82 4.18 0.09
CA LYS A 61 10.39 3.86 0.32
C LYS A 61 9.99 2.52 -0.29
N THR A 62 10.32 2.30 -1.57
CA THR A 62 10.09 1.02 -2.25
C THR A 62 10.91 -0.10 -1.64
N SER A 63 12.18 0.14 -1.29
CA SER A 63 13.00 -0.85 -0.59
C SER A 63 12.41 -1.24 0.76
N PHE A 64 11.84 -0.27 1.49
CA PHE A 64 11.11 -0.49 2.74
C PHE A 64 9.85 -1.31 2.50
N SER A 65 9.05 -0.99 1.49
CA SER A 65 7.82 -1.73 1.16
C SER A 65 8.12 -3.20 0.87
N LEU A 66 9.12 -3.47 0.03
CA LEU A 66 9.56 -4.82 -0.34
C LEU A 66 10.12 -5.60 0.86
N ASN A 67 10.95 -4.95 1.69
CA ASN A 67 11.47 -5.58 2.91
C ASN A 67 10.33 -5.94 3.89
N LEU A 68 9.38 -5.02 4.09
CA LEU A 68 8.22 -5.23 4.95
C LEU A 68 7.34 -6.38 4.45
N LEU A 69 7.05 -6.44 3.14
CA LEU A 69 6.29 -7.52 2.51
C LEU A 69 6.95 -8.88 2.71
N ASN A 70 8.25 -8.98 2.43
CA ASN A 70 8.99 -10.23 2.59
C ASN A 70 8.96 -10.70 4.05
N HIS A 71 9.16 -9.79 5.00
CA HIS A 71 9.10 -10.12 6.42
C HIS A 71 7.71 -10.60 6.88
N LEU A 72 6.66 -9.85 6.53
CA LEU A 72 5.30 -10.16 6.93
C LEU A 72 4.73 -11.38 6.21
N THR A 73 5.16 -11.63 4.97
CA THR A 73 4.83 -12.86 4.23
C THR A 73 5.37 -14.09 4.97
N ALA A 74 6.64 -14.04 5.39
CA ALA A 74 7.24 -15.14 6.16
C ALA A 74 6.54 -15.35 7.51
N GLN A 75 6.07 -14.28 8.16
CA GLN A 75 5.26 -14.40 9.37
C GLN A 75 3.87 -14.98 9.12
N TYR A 76 3.20 -14.55 8.05
CA TYR A 76 1.90 -15.07 7.64
C TYR A 76 1.97 -16.57 7.36
N GLN A 77 2.98 -17.02 6.61
CA GLN A 77 3.22 -18.44 6.31
C GLN A 77 3.50 -19.28 7.58
N ARG A 78 4.05 -18.67 8.65
CA ARG A 78 4.26 -19.32 9.95
C ARG A 78 3.06 -19.21 10.90
N GLY A 79 2.00 -18.50 10.50
CA GLY A 79 0.83 -18.27 11.35
C GLY A 79 1.04 -17.24 12.47
N THR A 80 2.12 -16.44 12.43
CA THR A 80 2.40 -15.41 13.44
C THR A 80 1.93 -14.02 13.04
N PHE A 81 1.39 -13.87 11.83
CA PHE A 81 0.77 -12.64 11.33
C PHE A 81 -0.54 -13.01 10.62
N ALA A 82 -1.64 -12.34 10.96
CA ALA A 82 -2.99 -12.75 10.53
C ALA A 82 -3.45 -12.13 9.20
N ARG A 83 -2.68 -11.18 8.65
CA ARG A 83 -3.05 -10.42 7.44
C ARG A 83 -2.19 -10.86 6.27
N ILE A 84 -2.80 -11.00 5.09
CA ILE A 84 -2.07 -11.21 3.84
C ILE A 84 -1.50 -9.84 3.42
N PRO A 85 -0.16 -9.69 3.30
CA PRO A 85 0.44 -8.43 2.89
C PRO A 85 0.43 -8.32 1.35
N ILE A 86 -0.10 -7.22 0.83
CA ILE A 86 -0.27 -6.97 -0.61
C ILE A 86 0.31 -5.61 -0.94
N ARG A 87 1.17 -5.55 -1.96
CA ARG A 87 1.66 -4.29 -2.52
C ARG A 87 0.93 -3.97 -3.79
N ILE A 88 0.61 -2.69 -3.97
CA ILE A 88 0.10 -2.15 -5.21
C ILE A 88 0.99 -0.97 -5.59
N ALA A 89 1.71 -1.10 -6.70
CA ALA A 89 2.51 -0.03 -7.27
C ALA A 89 1.58 0.92 -8.03
N LEU A 90 1.29 2.08 -7.45
CA LEU A 90 0.40 3.09 -8.01
C LEU A 90 1.04 3.81 -9.21
N GLY A 91 2.36 3.98 -9.20
CA GLY A 91 3.11 4.66 -10.27
C GLY A 91 2.97 3.99 -11.64
N ASP A 92 2.72 2.69 -11.70
CA ASP A 92 2.52 1.94 -12.96
C ASP A 92 1.04 1.89 -13.39
N LEU A 93 0.13 2.37 -12.55
CA LEU A 93 -1.33 2.21 -12.71
C LEU A 93 -2.07 3.54 -12.88
N PHE A 94 -1.38 4.65 -13.07
CA PHE A 94 -1.97 5.99 -13.22
C PHE A 94 -2.96 6.14 -14.40
N HIS A 95 -2.88 5.26 -15.40
CA HIS A 95 -3.83 5.22 -16.51
C HIS A 95 -5.21 4.64 -16.12
N ARG A 96 -5.36 4.12 -14.90
CA ARG A 96 -6.62 3.56 -14.41
C ARG A 96 -7.43 4.68 -13.77
N HIS A 97 -8.66 4.84 -14.26
CA HIS A 97 -9.54 5.96 -13.87
C HIS A 97 -10.40 5.66 -12.63
N ASP A 98 -10.32 4.46 -12.07
CA ASP A 98 -11.10 4.06 -10.91
C ASP A 98 -10.38 2.99 -10.07
N THR A 99 -10.73 2.93 -8.77
CA THR A 99 -10.11 2.00 -7.80
C THR A 99 -10.30 0.54 -8.19
N LYS A 100 -11.45 0.18 -8.78
CA LYS A 100 -11.71 -1.21 -9.17
C LYS A 100 -10.77 -1.64 -10.29
N SER A 101 -10.58 -0.81 -11.29
CA SER A 101 -9.68 -1.05 -12.42
C SER A 101 -8.23 -1.17 -11.94
N LEU A 102 -7.82 -0.34 -10.99
CA LEU A 102 -6.50 -0.40 -10.34
C LEU A 102 -6.29 -1.72 -9.58
N ILE A 103 -7.23 -2.10 -8.72
CA ILE A 103 -7.16 -3.35 -7.96
C ILE A 103 -7.19 -4.58 -8.88
N CYS A 104 -8.04 -4.57 -9.92
CA CYS A 104 -8.10 -5.67 -10.88
C CYS A 104 -6.79 -5.82 -11.64
N ALA A 105 -6.16 -4.72 -12.06
CA ALA A 105 -4.85 -4.78 -12.72
C ALA A 105 -3.79 -5.38 -11.78
N ALA A 106 -3.72 -4.92 -10.54
CA ALA A 106 -2.73 -5.41 -9.58
C ALA A 106 -2.89 -6.90 -9.20
N LEU A 107 -4.12 -7.43 -9.20
CA LEU A 107 -4.45 -8.74 -8.61
C LEU A 107 -4.97 -9.81 -9.59
N GLN A 108 -5.23 -9.48 -10.85
CA GLN A 108 -5.69 -10.47 -11.85
C GLN A 108 -4.58 -10.92 -12.81
N GLY A 109 -3.33 -10.56 -12.55
CA GLY A 109 -2.20 -10.95 -13.42
C GLY A 109 -2.09 -10.18 -14.73
N ASN A 110 -2.99 -9.23 -14.99
CA ASN A 110 -2.84 -8.29 -16.10
C ASN A 110 -1.66 -7.36 -15.81
N ASP A 111 -0.90 -7.00 -16.84
CA ASP A 111 0.25 -6.08 -16.72
C ASP A 111 1.37 -6.54 -15.75
N GLY A 112 1.47 -7.85 -15.47
CA GLY A 112 2.52 -8.41 -14.60
C GLY A 112 2.15 -8.46 -13.11
N GLY A 113 0.90 -8.18 -12.75
CA GLY A 113 0.41 -8.31 -11.37
C GLY A 113 0.41 -9.75 -10.85
N ALA A 114 0.13 -9.91 -9.56
CA ALA A 114 0.01 -11.24 -8.96
C ALA A 114 -1.31 -11.88 -9.40
N ASN A 115 -1.26 -13.05 -10.03
CA ASN A 115 -2.45 -13.74 -10.57
C ASN A 115 -3.27 -14.40 -9.44
N VAL A 116 -4.13 -13.64 -8.74
CA VAL A 116 -4.99 -14.17 -7.68
C VAL A 116 -6.08 -15.07 -8.27
N VAL A 117 -6.03 -16.36 -7.95
CA VAL A 117 -6.97 -17.33 -8.51
C VAL A 117 -8.36 -17.12 -7.89
N ASN A 118 -9.40 -17.15 -8.74
CA ASN A 118 -10.81 -16.90 -8.37
C ASN A 118 -11.05 -15.49 -7.79
N PHE A 119 -10.27 -14.49 -8.22
CA PHE A 119 -10.43 -13.12 -7.77
C PHE A 119 -11.84 -12.58 -8.03
N THR A 120 -12.39 -11.85 -7.07
CA THR A 120 -13.64 -11.10 -7.24
C THR A 120 -13.54 -9.79 -6.46
N TYR A 121 -13.72 -8.66 -7.15
CA TYR A 121 -13.55 -7.33 -6.54
C TYR A 121 -14.42 -7.12 -5.28
N ASN A 122 -15.71 -7.44 -5.35
CA ASN A 122 -16.62 -7.24 -4.22
C ASN A 122 -16.21 -8.05 -2.98
N LEU A 123 -15.78 -9.31 -3.18
CA LEU A 123 -15.29 -10.14 -2.08
C LEU A 123 -13.95 -9.63 -1.55
N PHE A 124 -13.08 -9.13 -2.43
CA PHE A 124 -11.82 -8.50 -2.01
C PHE A 124 -12.09 -7.31 -1.09
N ILE A 125 -12.97 -6.38 -1.47
CA ILE A 125 -13.33 -5.23 -0.64
C ILE A 125 -13.94 -5.68 0.70
N GLN A 126 -14.83 -6.66 0.72
CA GLN A 126 -15.36 -7.22 1.97
C GLN A 126 -14.25 -7.74 2.90
N LEU A 127 -13.26 -8.42 2.34
CA LEU A 127 -12.12 -8.94 3.10
C LEU A 127 -11.17 -7.81 3.56
N VAL A 128 -11.01 -6.73 2.78
CA VAL A 128 -10.30 -5.51 3.19
C VAL A 128 -10.97 -4.93 4.44
N HIS A 129 -12.29 -4.72 4.40
CA HIS A 129 -13.08 -4.17 5.52
C HIS A 129 -13.05 -5.06 6.75
N GLN A 130 -12.98 -6.39 6.57
CA GLN A 130 -12.86 -7.36 7.67
C GLN A 130 -11.44 -7.43 8.25
N GLY A 131 -10.45 -6.80 7.60
CA GLY A 131 -9.08 -6.73 8.07
C GLY A 131 -8.23 -7.95 7.73
N HIS A 132 -8.55 -8.66 6.64
CA HIS A 132 -7.74 -9.80 6.17
C HIS A 132 -6.43 -9.39 5.49
N PHE A 133 -6.30 -8.12 5.12
CA PHE A 133 -5.15 -7.61 4.37
C PHE A 133 -4.39 -6.53 5.13
N LEU A 134 -3.10 -6.45 4.80
CA LEU A 134 -2.30 -5.25 4.90
C LEU A 134 -2.03 -4.79 3.46
N LEU A 135 -2.52 -3.61 3.09
CA LEU A 135 -2.27 -3.02 1.79
C LEU A 135 -1.10 -2.04 1.88
N ILE A 136 -0.17 -2.10 0.94
CA ILE A 136 0.89 -1.10 0.78
C ILE A 136 0.72 -0.47 -0.60
N LEU A 137 0.33 0.80 -0.60
CA LEU A 137 0.13 1.61 -1.78
C LEU A 137 1.41 2.41 -2.02
N ASP A 138 2.18 2.03 -3.03
CA ASP A 138 3.54 2.53 -3.27
C ASP A 138 3.60 3.38 -4.54
N GLY A 139 4.14 4.60 -4.46
CA GLY A 139 4.20 5.53 -5.59
C GLY A 139 2.98 6.45 -5.69
N PHE A 140 2.42 6.87 -4.56
CA PHE A 140 1.30 7.82 -4.52
C PHE A 140 1.63 9.15 -5.19
N ASP A 141 2.85 9.65 -4.98
CA ASP A 141 3.35 10.85 -5.64
C ASP A 141 3.43 10.69 -7.16
N GLU A 142 3.89 9.53 -7.64
CA GLU A 142 4.00 9.24 -9.07
C GLU A 142 2.62 9.22 -9.74
N MET A 143 1.62 8.61 -9.08
CA MET A 143 0.23 8.63 -9.53
C MET A 143 -0.31 10.06 -9.64
N ARG A 144 -0.10 10.89 -8.61
CA ARG A 144 -0.53 12.30 -8.63
C ARG A 144 0.14 13.09 -9.74
N HIS A 145 1.44 12.90 -9.98
CA HIS A 145 2.18 13.61 -11.03
C HIS A 145 1.71 13.25 -12.44
N ALA A 146 1.18 12.04 -12.62
CA ALA A 146 0.74 11.55 -13.91
C ALA A 146 -0.75 11.82 -14.22
N MET A 147 -1.49 12.38 -13.26
CA MET A 147 -2.92 12.69 -13.37
C MET A 147 -3.17 14.20 -13.19
N ASP A 148 -4.22 14.72 -13.82
CA ASP A 148 -4.74 16.03 -13.45
C ASP A 148 -5.39 15.99 -12.05
N VAL A 149 -5.55 17.16 -11.43
CA VAL A 149 -6.06 17.31 -10.05
C VAL A 149 -7.42 16.63 -9.90
N GLN A 150 -8.34 16.82 -10.85
CA GLN A 150 -9.70 16.31 -10.75
C GLN A 150 -9.71 14.78 -10.85
N SER A 151 -9.02 14.22 -11.84
CA SER A 151 -8.89 12.77 -12.00
C SER A 151 -8.27 12.12 -10.77
N PHE A 152 -7.27 12.77 -10.17
CA PHE A 152 -6.65 12.30 -8.94
C PHE A 152 -7.61 12.34 -7.74
N ASP A 153 -8.31 13.45 -7.54
CA ASP A 153 -9.32 13.60 -6.47
C ASP A 153 -10.42 12.55 -6.58
N ASP A 154 -10.93 12.32 -7.80
CA ASP A 154 -11.96 11.31 -8.07
C ASP A 154 -11.43 9.89 -7.77
N THR A 155 -10.22 9.58 -8.26
CA THR A 155 -9.59 8.27 -8.02
C THR A 155 -9.32 8.06 -6.53
N PHE A 156 -8.83 9.08 -5.82
CA PHE A 156 -8.54 8.98 -4.39
C PHE A 156 -9.81 8.85 -3.56
N SER A 157 -10.86 9.59 -3.91
CA SER A 157 -12.19 9.45 -3.31
C SER A 157 -12.73 8.03 -3.51
N ASP A 158 -12.54 7.42 -4.68
CA ASP A 158 -12.90 6.02 -4.90
C ASP A 158 -12.07 5.04 -4.05
N MET A 159 -10.81 5.39 -3.76
CA MET A 159 -9.92 4.59 -2.91
C MET A 159 -10.33 4.61 -1.43
N ALA A 160 -11.25 5.50 -1.02
CA ALA A 160 -11.78 5.57 0.34
C ALA A 160 -12.24 4.20 0.87
N CYS A 161 -12.82 3.37 0.00
CA CYS A 161 -13.27 2.02 0.34
C CYS A 161 -12.14 1.11 0.86
N LEU A 162 -10.87 1.40 0.54
CA LEU A 162 -9.72 0.64 1.04
C LEU A 162 -9.34 0.97 2.49
N PHE A 163 -9.80 2.11 3.01
CA PHE A 163 -9.45 2.63 4.34
C PHE A 163 -10.53 2.35 5.40
N GLU A 164 -11.67 1.77 5.01
CA GLU A 164 -12.83 1.51 5.87
C GLU A 164 -12.65 0.27 6.76
N GLY A 165 -13.49 0.18 7.82
CA GLY A 165 -13.59 -0.99 8.68
C GLY A 165 -12.32 -1.29 9.46
N LYS A 166 -11.83 -2.53 9.38
CA LYS A 166 -10.60 -3.03 10.04
C LYS A 166 -9.39 -3.07 9.10
N SER A 167 -9.46 -2.33 7.99
CA SER A 167 -8.38 -2.25 7.02
C SER A 167 -7.08 -1.75 7.65
N LYS A 168 -5.95 -2.15 7.07
CA LYS A 168 -4.64 -1.62 7.41
C LYS A 168 -3.97 -1.26 6.10
N VAL A 169 -3.72 0.03 5.88
CA VAL A 169 -3.13 0.55 4.65
C VAL A 169 -1.93 1.42 4.96
N VAL A 170 -0.83 1.15 4.27
CA VAL A 170 0.37 2.00 4.26
C VAL A 170 0.39 2.75 2.94
N LEU A 171 0.37 4.08 2.98
CA LEU A 171 0.50 4.96 1.82
C LEU A 171 1.94 5.47 1.76
N LEU A 172 2.66 5.19 0.67
CA LEU A 172 4.01 5.67 0.45
C LEU A 172 4.02 6.73 -0.64
N GLY A 173 4.52 7.91 -0.29
CA GLY A 173 4.57 9.05 -1.20
C GLY A 173 5.67 10.05 -0.87
N ARG A 174 5.57 11.26 -1.42
CA ARG A 174 6.46 12.38 -1.10
C ARG A 174 5.68 13.51 -0.44
N PRO A 175 6.33 14.34 0.42
CA PRO A 175 5.66 15.47 1.05
C PRO A 175 5.12 16.48 0.03
N ASP A 176 5.81 16.63 -1.10
CA ASP A 176 5.50 17.57 -2.19
C ASP A 176 4.51 17.00 -3.23
N SER A 177 3.88 15.85 -2.96
CA SER A 177 2.84 15.34 -3.85
C SER A 177 1.62 16.27 -3.91
N PHE A 178 1.42 17.12 -2.90
CA PHE A 178 0.36 18.11 -2.88
C PHE A 178 0.93 19.47 -3.32
N PHE A 179 0.29 20.08 -4.32
CA PHE A 179 0.67 21.40 -4.81
C PHE A 179 0.08 22.53 -3.95
N SER A 180 -0.96 22.24 -3.17
CA SER A 180 -1.61 23.20 -2.27
C SER A 180 -2.09 22.55 -0.97
N ASP A 181 -2.14 23.34 0.10
CA ASP A 181 -2.73 22.97 1.40
C ASP A 181 -4.15 22.41 1.24
N ASP A 182 -4.95 22.97 0.31
CA ASP A 182 -6.31 22.49 0.01
C ASP A 182 -6.34 21.05 -0.55
N GLU A 183 -5.30 20.60 -1.27
CA GLU A 183 -5.20 19.22 -1.79
C GLU A 183 -4.83 18.25 -0.67
N GLU A 184 -3.92 18.69 0.19
CA GLU A 184 -3.50 17.95 1.39
C GLU A 184 -4.71 17.74 2.33
N ASP A 185 -5.46 18.80 2.62
CA ASP A 185 -6.66 18.76 3.45
C ASP A 185 -7.72 17.80 2.89
N ARG A 186 -7.97 17.79 1.57
CA ARG A 186 -8.92 16.85 0.95
C ARG A 186 -8.52 15.39 1.11
N VAL A 187 -7.23 15.10 0.99
CA VAL A 187 -6.72 13.74 1.19
C VAL A 187 -6.88 13.33 2.65
N PHE A 188 -6.51 14.20 3.59
CA PHE A 188 -6.69 13.92 5.00
C PHE A 188 -8.16 13.80 5.41
N GLU A 189 -9.04 14.67 4.90
CA GLU A 189 -10.49 14.58 5.12
C GLU A 189 -11.06 13.26 4.62
N SER A 190 -10.63 12.80 3.44
CA SER A 190 -11.09 11.53 2.88
C SER A 190 -10.65 10.33 3.74
N ILE A 191 -9.46 10.40 4.35
CA ILE A 191 -8.99 9.40 5.31
C ILE A 191 -9.76 9.50 6.64
N GLN A 192 -10.03 10.72 7.13
CA GLN A 192 -10.70 10.96 8.41
C GLN A 192 -12.19 10.61 8.38
N ARG A 193 -12.92 10.96 7.31
CA ARG A 193 -14.35 10.63 7.13
C ARG A 193 -14.63 9.13 7.16
N VAL A 194 -13.61 8.32 6.88
CA VAL A 194 -13.67 6.87 6.82
C VAL A 194 -13.32 6.21 8.18
N GLY A 195 -12.58 6.93 9.04
CA GLY A 195 -12.15 6.45 10.36
C GLY A 195 -13.11 6.76 11.52
N SER A 196 -14.22 7.48 11.26
CA SER A 196 -15.26 7.87 12.24
C SER A 196 -16.51 7.02 12.13
#